data_AF-A0A4Q5ZWQ9-F1
#
_entry.id   AF-A0A4Q5ZWQ9-F1
#
_cell.length_a   1.000
_cell.length_b   1.000
_cell.length_c   1.000
_cell.angle_alpha   90.00
_cell.angle_beta   90.00
_cell.angle_gamma   90.00
#
_symmetry.space_group_name_H-M   'P 1'
#
loop_
_entity.id
_entity.type
_entity.pdbx_description
1 polymer ?
#
loop_
_entity_poly.entity_id
_entity_poly.type
_entity_poly.pdbx_seq_one_letter_code
_entity_poly.pdbx_strand_id
1 'polypeptide(L)'
;NAYCAWRTDRVNEMILIKNGMLKKNQNQVNEDVFTSEAYTTGQYLGTPGRNQKRDLDPNGAGKRNTTYSDGFLLPSYRLPTEAEWEFAALGLIDKNPEPRTKRRRGEEAITDRKIYPWGDVRSTRSQMRGSYKGEFQANYKRSGGDAAGVAGGLNDNAFYTAQVYSYAPNAYGLYNMAGNVSEWVGDVYRANSSYDVKGLNPFRGNVYKKNVYENDGTLTEKDSLGNLTKVNIDSTDLAGLYNRDYTSYDARGYGDDTLTANFYYDYGNTSLVNNDSRVIKGASWDDRAYWLSPGTRRFMQANHTSAKVGFRCVMDRLGSAGFNNDPGGNNFGKRKRNKG
;
A
#
# COMPACT_ATOMS: atom_id res chain seq x y z
N ASN A 1 4.19 -6.80 7.81
CA ASN A 1 4.86 -5.94 6.81
C ASN A 1 6.21 -6.48 6.32
N ALA A 2 6.81 -7.51 6.94
CA ALA A 2 8.15 -8.01 6.59
C ALA A 2 8.32 -8.37 5.10
N TYR A 3 7.32 -8.98 4.47
CA TYR A 3 7.36 -9.29 3.04
C TYR A 3 7.51 -8.03 2.15
N CYS A 4 6.88 -6.91 2.51
CA CYS A 4 7.00 -5.68 1.73
C CYS A 4 8.42 -5.09 1.83
N ALA A 5 9.03 -5.14 3.02
CA ALA A 5 10.43 -4.76 3.20
C ALA A 5 11.36 -5.65 2.36
N TRP A 6 11.22 -6.97 2.46
CA TRP A 6 11.98 -7.91 1.63
C TRP A 6 11.79 -7.65 0.12
N ARG A 7 10.55 -7.39 -0.32
CA ARG A 7 10.27 -7.10 -1.73
C ARG A 7 10.96 -5.80 -2.19
N THR A 8 11.00 -4.78 -1.33
CA THR A 8 11.74 -3.54 -1.59
C THR A 8 13.19 -3.83 -1.90
N ASP A 9 13.84 -4.59 -1.02
CA ASP A 9 15.25 -4.91 -1.15
C ASP A 9 15.52 -5.71 -2.41
N ARG A 10 14.76 -6.77 -2.67
CA ARG A 10 14.96 -7.61 -3.86
C ARG A 10 14.69 -6.87 -5.17
N VAL A 11 13.70 -5.98 -5.21
CA VAL A 11 13.40 -5.20 -6.41
C VAL A 11 14.50 -4.16 -6.67
N ASN A 12 14.92 -3.42 -5.65
CA ASN A 12 15.99 -2.43 -5.79
C ASN A 12 17.33 -3.09 -6.14
N GLU A 13 17.66 -4.21 -5.50
CA GLU A 13 18.83 -5.02 -5.84
C GLU A 13 18.80 -5.46 -7.32
N MET A 14 17.66 -6.00 -7.77
CA MET A 14 17.49 -6.42 -9.16
C MET A 14 17.64 -5.24 -10.13
N ILE A 15 17.14 -4.06 -9.78
CA ILE A 15 17.30 -2.86 -10.61
C ILE A 15 18.78 -2.48 -10.72
N LEU A 16 19.51 -2.46 -9.61
CA LEU A 16 20.95 -2.15 -9.61
C LEU A 16 21.74 -3.16 -10.46
N ILE A 17 21.42 -4.45 -10.35
CA ILE A 17 22.05 -5.51 -11.13
C ILE A 17 21.75 -5.35 -12.62
N LYS A 18 20.48 -5.14 -12.99
CA LYS A 18 20.06 -4.95 -14.39
C LYS A 18 20.70 -3.72 -15.04
N ASN A 19 20.96 -2.67 -14.26
CA ASN A 19 21.65 -1.46 -14.74
C ASN A 19 23.18 -1.56 -14.68
N GLY A 20 23.74 -2.70 -14.23
CA GLY A 20 25.19 -2.94 -14.18
C GLY A 20 25.91 -2.13 -13.09
N MET A 21 25.16 -1.65 -12.09
CA MET A 21 25.68 -0.87 -10.95
C MET A 21 26.19 -1.76 -9.82
N LEU A 22 25.58 -2.93 -9.67
CA LEU A 22 25.93 -3.97 -8.71
C LEU A 22 26.05 -5.31 -9.44
N LYS A 23 26.95 -6.21 -9.01
CA LYS A 23 26.97 -7.59 -9.52
C LYS A 23 26.08 -8.48 -8.67
N LYS A 24 25.47 -9.49 -9.30
CA LYS A 24 24.68 -10.50 -8.60
C LYS A 24 25.57 -11.27 -7.60
N ASN A 25 25.21 -11.24 -6.32
CA ASN A 25 25.80 -12.11 -5.30
C ASN A 25 24.84 -13.27 -5.00
N GLN A 26 25.28 -14.51 -5.20
CA GLN A 26 24.49 -15.72 -4.93
C GLN A 26 24.66 -16.23 -3.49
N ASN A 27 25.68 -15.75 -2.77
CA ASN A 27 26.08 -16.28 -1.46
C ASN A 27 25.79 -15.27 -0.34
N GLN A 28 24.65 -14.56 -0.41
CA GLN A 28 24.24 -13.62 0.63
C GLN A 28 23.76 -14.38 1.87
N VAL A 29 24.43 -14.14 3.00
CA VAL A 29 24.15 -14.78 4.29
C VAL A 29 24.35 -13.78 5.43
N ASN A 30 23.57 -13.93 6.50
CA ASN A 30 23.64 -13.10 7.70
C ASN A 30 23.63 -11.59 7.37
N GLU A 31 24.60 -10.83 7.89
CA GLU A 31 24.76 -9.39 7.69
C GLU A 31 25.25 -8.99 6.29
N ASP A 32 25.75 -9.93 5.49
CA ASP A 32 26.15 -9.72 4.09
C ASP A 32 24.96 -9.95 3.15
N VAL A 33 23.86 -9.27 3.46
CA VAL A 33 22.65 -9.25 2.63
C VAL A 33 22.38 -7.83 2.15
N PHE A 34 21.95 -7.71 0.90
CA PHE A 34 21.51 -6.43 0.38
C PHE A 34 20.24 -5.98 1.12
N THR A 35 20.31 -4.79 1.72
CA THR A 35 19.15 -3.99 2.12
C THR A 35 19.26 -2.61 1.48
N SER A 36 18.12 -2.05 1.05
CA SER A 36 18.09 -0.77 0.35
C SER A 36 18.66 0.35 1.24
N GLU A 37 18.34 0.31 2.54
CA GLU A 37 18.87 1.27 3.52
C GLU A 37 20.38 1.11 3.67
N ALA A 38 20.91 -0.08 3.99
CA ALA A 38 22.36 -0.28 4.19
C ALA A 38 23.17 0.03 2.92
N TYR A 39 22.63 -0.26 1.73
CA TYR A 39 23.31 0.07 0.46
C TYR A 39 23.43 1.59 0.25
N THR A 40 22.34 2.32 0.50
CA THR A 40 22.31 3.78 0.30
C THR A 40 23.07 4.55 1.36
N THR A 41 23.22 4.00 2.57
CA THR A 41 24.06 4.58 3.64
C THR A 41 25.53 4.16 3.56
N GLY A 42 25.89 3.27 2.63
CA GLY A 42 27.25 2.81 2.42
C GLY A 42 27.71 1.66 3.32
N GLN A 43 26.85 1.17 4.23
CA GLN A 43 27.16 0.01 5.09
C GLN A 43 27.11 -1.34 4.34
N TYR A 44 26.46 -1.38 3.18
CA TYR A 44 26.52 -2.50 2.24
C TYR A 44 27.14 -2.04 0.92
N LEU A 45 28.30 -2.60 0.58
CA LEU A 45 29.00 -2.29 -0.68
C LEU A 45 28.69 -3.33 -1.77
N GLY A 46 28.63 -4.61 -1.39
CA GLY A 46 28.55 -5.72 -2.33
C GLY A 46 29.70 -5.72 -3.34
N THR A 47 29.53 -6.43 -4.46
CA THR A 47 30.51 -6.38 -5.56
C THR A 47 30.11 -5.31 -6.57
N PRO A 48 30.92 -4.24 -6.76
CA PRO A 48 30.57 -3.16 -7.66
C PRO A 48 30.50 -3.60 -9.13
N GLY A 49 29.51 -3.08 -9.83
CA GLY A 49 29.35 -3.26 -11.27
C GLY A 49 30.19 -2.26 -12.08
N ARG A 50 30.20 -2.41 -13.41
CA ARG A 50 30.96 -1.52 -14.31
C ARG A 50 30.36 -0.11 -14.38
N ASN A 51 29.06 0.02 -14.16
CA ASN A 51 28.28 1.25 -14.36
C ASN A 51 28.00 2.01 -13.04
N GLN A 52 28.89 1.91 -12.06
CA GLN A 52 28.78 2.74 -10.85
C GLN A 52 28.76 4.23 -11.19
N LYS A 53 28.02 5.00 -10.39
CA LYS A 53 27.93 6.45 -10.56
C LYS A 53 29.25 7.10 -10.17
N ARG A 54 29.58 8.17 -10.89
CA ARG A 54 30.72 9.02 -10.56
C ARG A 54 30.46 9.68 -9.21
N ASP A 55 31.48 9.67 -8.37
CA ASP A 55 31.48 10.48 -7.16
C ASP A 55 31.81 11.93 -7.53
N LEU A 56 30.99 12.86 -7.03
CA LEU A 56 31.16 14.29 -7.27
C LEU A 56 31.93 14.97 -6.15
N ASP A 57 32.21 14.26 -5.05
CA ASP A 57 33.13 14.74 -4.03
C ASP A 57 34.55 14.84 -4.63
N PRO A 58 35.18 16.04 -4.62
CA PRO A 58 36.55 16.22 -5.09
C PRO A 58 37.58 15.35 -4.34
N ASN A 59 37.28 14.94 -3.11
CA ASN A 59 38.12 14.09 -2.28
C ASN A 59 37.68 12.61 -2.30
N GLY A 60 36.63 12.28 -3.06
CA GLY A 60 36.04 10.95 -3.09
C GLY A 60 36.83 9.94 -3.93
N ALA A 61 36.41 8.67 -3.88
CA ALA A 61 37.04 7.55 -4.60
C ALA A 61 36.78 7.55 -6.12
N GLY A 62 36.22 8.64 -6.67
CA GLY A 62 35.84 8.80 -8.07
C GLY A 62 34.58 8.04 -8.50
N LYS A 63 34.17 7.01 -7.76
CA LYS A 63 32.91 6.27 -7.94
C LYS A 63 32.20 6.06 -6.61
N ARG A 64 30.87 6.03 -6.64
CA ARG A 64 30.01 5.83 -5.46
C ARG A 64 28.87 4.85 -5.70
N ASN A 65 28.25 4.42 -4.60
CA ASN A 65 26.98 3.71 -4.64
C ASN A 65 25.86 4.59 -5.21
N THR A 66 24.87 3.93 -5.81
CA THR A 66 23.69 4.61 -6.36
C THR A 66 22.75 4.97 -5.22
N THR A 67 22.25 6.20 -5.22
CA THR A 67 21.33 6.73 -4.20
C THR A 67 19.95 6.94 -4.79
N TYR A 68 18.93 7.19 -3.95
CA TYR A 68 17.57 7.51 -4.43
C TYR A 68 17.55 8.74 -5.36
N SER A 69 18.43 9.71 -5.14
CA SER A 69 18.56 10.91 -5.99
C SER A 69 19.00 10.62 -7.42
N ASP A 70 19.62 9.47 -7.69
CA ASP A 70 20.00 9.07 -9.05
C ASP A 70 18.80 8.60 -9.90
N GLY A 71 17.63 8.39 -9.27
CA GLY A 71 16.38 8.04 -9.95
C GLY A 71 16.26 6.58 -10.41
N PHE A 72 17.16 5.69 -9.96
CA PHE A 72 17.09 4.26 -10.26
C PHE A 72 16.33 3.46 -9.21
N LEU A 73 16.51 3.80 -7.93
CA LEU A 73 15.88 3.09 -6.82
C LEU A 73 14.41 3.47 -6.70
N LEU A 74 13.58 2.48 -6.36
CA LEU A 74 12.16 2.66 -6.08
C LEU A 74 11.91 2.85 -4.59
N PRO A 75 10.90 3.65 -4.21
CA PRO A 75 10.44 3.74 -2.83
C PRO A 75 10.06 2.38 -2.25
N SER A 76 10.06 2.31 -0.93
CA SER A 76 9.71 1.09 -0.21
C SER A 76 8.28 0.65 -0.48
N TYR A 77 8.12 -0.64 -0.76
CA TYR A 77 6.82 -1.28 -0.72
C TYR A 77 6.29 -1.32 0.72
N ARG A 78 4.98 -1.20 0.84
CA ARG A 78 4.22 -1.35 2.08
C ARG A 78 2.84 -1.93 1.82
N LEU A 79 2.13 -2.28 2.89
CA LEU A 79 0.69 -2.49 2.79
C LEU A 79 0.00 -1.16 2.44
N PRO A 80 -1.10 -1.19 1.65
CA PRO A 80 -1.93 -0.01 1.46
C PRO A 80 -2.55 0.43 2.78
N THR A 81 -2.85 1.71 2.90
CA THR A 81 -3.79 2.16 3.93
C THR A 81 -5.21 1.69 3.57
N GLU A 82 -6.13 1.70 4.53
CA GLU A 82 -7.55 1.43 4.27
C GLU A 82 -8.11 2.39 3.21
N ALA A 83 -7.75 3.67 3.30
CA ALA A 83 -8.21 4.71 2.38
C ALA A 83 -7.66 4.53 0.96
N GLU A 84 -6.37 4.19 0.82
CA GLU A 84 -5.76 3.88 -0.49
C GLU A 84 -6.40 2.65 -1.12
N TRP A 85 -6.62 1.61 -0.32
CA TRP A 85 -7.23 0.38 -0.79
C TRP A 85 -8.65 0.64 -1.31
N GLU A 86 -9.46 1.39 -0.56
CA GLU A 86 -10.84 1.71 -0.94
C GLU A 86 -10.91 2.61 -2.18
N PHE A 87 -10.06 3.65 -2.23
CA PHE A 87 -9.92 4.50 -3.42
C PHE A 87 -9.55 3.68 -4.66
N ALA A 88 -8.55 2.81 -4.52
CA ALA A 88 -8.09 1.94 -5.59
C ALA A 88 -9.17 0.93 -6.02
N ALA A 89 -9.92 0.36 -5.07
CA ALA A 89 -10.98 -0.61 -5.33
C ALA A 89 -12.16 -0.01 -6.08
N LEU A 90 -12.65 1.16 -5.64
CA LEU A 90 -13.78 1.84 -6.26
C LEU A 90 -13.48 2.26 -7.70
N GLY A 91 -12.26 2.75 -7.97
CA GLY A 91 -11.85 3.10 -9.33
C GLY A 91 -12.81 4.09 -10.00
N LEU A 92 -13.20 5.16 -9.32
CA LEU A 92 -14.24 6.10 -9.76
C LEU A 92 -13.84 6.96 -10.97
N ILE A 93 -12.66 6.76 -11.55
CA ILE A 93 -12.21 7.48 -12.75
C ILE A 93 -13.14 7.24 -13.95
N ASP A 94 -13.78 6.07 -14.04
CA ASP A 94 -14.77 5.76 -15.08
C ASP A 94 -16.15 6.39 -14.80
N LYS A 95 -16.34 6.99 -13.62
CA LYS A 95 -17.54 7.76 -13.25
C LYS A 95 -17.39 9.26 -13.44
N ASN A 96 -16.27 9.67 -13.98
CA ASN A 96 -16.08 11.03 -14.47
C ASN A 96 -16.73 11.15 -15.86
N PRO A 97 -17.72 12.03 -16.07
CA PRO A 97 -18.36 12.22 -17.38
C PRO A 97 -17.38 12.60 -18.48
N GLU A 98 -16.41 13.44 -18.13
CA GLU A 98 -15.34 13.88 -19.01
C GLU A 98 -13.99 13.56 -18.37
N PRO A 99 -13.52 12.30 -18.45
CA PRO A 99 -12.27 11.92 -17.86
C PRO A 99 -11.11 12.63 -18.58
N ARG A 100 -10.04 12.84 -17.83
CA ARG A 100 -8.83 13.50 -18.33
C ARG A 100 -8.31 12.80 -19.60
N THR A 101 -7.97 13.60 -20.61
CA THR A 101 -7.27 13.16 -21.82
C THR A 101 -5.94 13.90 -21.95
N LYS A 102 -5.11 13.54 -22.96
CA LYS A 102 -3.88 14.29 -23.27
C LYS A 102 -4.15 15.77 -23.61
N ARG A 103 -5.37 16.13 -24.01
CA ARG A 103 -5.73 17.49 -24.50
C ARG A 103 -6.65 18.25 -23.54
N ARG A 104 -7.27 17.58 -22.57
CA ARG A 104 -8.24 18.18 -21.63
C ARG A 104 -7.97 17.67 -20.22
N ARG A 105 -8.02 18.58 -19.25
CA ARG A 105 -7.84 18.29 -17.82
C ARG A 105 -8.83 17.25 -17.29
N GLY A 106 -10.01 17.17 -17.89
CA GLY A 106 -11.15 16.43 -17.38
C GLY A 106 -11.91 17.23 -16.31
N GLU A 107 -13.13 16.82 -16.02
CA GLU A 107 -13.96 17.43 -14.97
C GLU A 107 -13.61 16.90 -13.58
N GLU A 108 -14.03 17.60 -12.53
CA GLU A 108 -13.92 17.16 -11.13
C GLU A 108 -15.27 16.64 -10.62
N ALA A 109 -16.00 15.90 -11.46
CA ALA A 109 -17.31 15.38 -11.16
C ALA A 109 -17.31 13.85 -11.10
N ILE A 110 -18.13 13.31 -10.20
CA ILE A 110 -18.44 11.88 -10.11
C ILE A 110 -19.97 11.78 -10.14
N THR A 111 -20.53 11.16 -11.17
CA THR A 111 -21.99 11.11 -11.34
C THR A 111 -22.64 10.06 -10.45
N ASP A 112 -21.97 8.91 -10.30
CA ASP A 112 -22.59 7.72 -9.74
C ASP A 112 -21.73 7.08 -8.67
N ARG A 113 -22.41 6.53 -7.66
CA ARG A 113 -21.80 5.69 -6.64
C ARG A 113 -21.72 4.24 -7.10
N LYS A 114 -20.55 3.64 -6.94
CA LYS A 114 -20.35 2.20 -7.12
C LYS A 114 -20.61 1.45 -5.81
N ILE A 115 -21.21 0.25 -5.93
CA ILE A 115 -21.34 -0.70 -4.81
C ILE A 115 -20.19 -1.70 -4.84
N TYR A 116 -19.76 -2.13 -6.04
CA TYR A 116 -18.67 -3.07 -6.23
C TYR A 116 -17.55 -2.43 -7.06
N PRO A 117 -16.32 -2.99 -7.05
CA PRO A 117 -15.20 -2.48 -7.85
C PRO A 117 -15.46 -2.44 -9.36
N TRP A 118 -16.36 -3.28 -9.87
CA TRP A 118 -16.65 -3.42 -11.29
C TRP A 118 -17.95 -2.71 -11.70
N GLY A 119 -17.91 -2.20 -12.93
CA GLY A 119 -19.08 -1.80 -13.71
C GLY A 119 -19.95 -0.70 -13.11
N ASP A 120 -21.04 -0.42 -13.83
CA ASP A 120 -22.00 0.62 -13.49
C ASP A 120 -23.20 0.08 -12.71
N VAL A 121 -23.29 -1.25 -12.62
CA VAL A 121 -24.48 -1.94 -12.14
C VAL A 121 -24.23 -2.49 -10.75
N ARG A 122 -25.22 -2.32 -9.89
CA ARG A 122 -25.25 -2.80 -8.49
C ARG A 122 -25.43 -4.32 -8.39
N SER A 123 -24.80 -5.07 -9.28
CA SER A 123 -24.93 -6.52 -9.42
C SER A 123 -23.57 -7.19 -9.37
N THR A 124 -23.53 -8.37 -8.75
CA THR A 124 -22.37 -9.26 -8.79
C THR A 124 -22.24 -10.02 -10.11
N ARG A 125 -23.21 -9.85 -11.02
CA ARG A 125 -23.25 -10.52 -12.33
C ARG A 125 -22.96 -9.55 -13.47
N SER A 126 -22.24 -10.04 -14.47
CA SER A 126 -21.89 -9.32 -15.68
C SER A 126 -23.15 -8.97 -16.49
N GLN A 127 -23.18 -7.72 -16.96
CA GLN A 127 -24.21 -7.21 -17.87
C GLN A 127 -23.72 -7.14 -19.32
N MET A 128 -22.53 -7.68 -19.59
CA MET A 128 -21.99 -7.75 -20.94
C MET A 128 -22.93 -8.57 -21.83
N ARG A 129 -23.02 -8.19 -23.11
CA ARG A 129 -23.79 -8.96 -24.09
C ARG A 129 -23.03 -10.22 -24.50
N GLY A 130 -23.75 -11.23 -24.98
CA GLY A 130 -23.17 -12.49 -25.45
C GLY A 130 -22.99 -13.51 -24.34
N SER A 131 -21.96 -14.35 -24.47
CA SER A 131 -21.69 -15.50 -23.57
C SER A 131 -21.45 -15.07 -22.13
N TYR A 132 -20.87 -13.90 -21.90
CA TYR A 132 -20.52 -13.39 -20.57
C TYR A 132 -21.72 -12.86 -19.78
N LYS A 133 -22.93 -12.82 -20.36
CA LYS A 133 -24.10 -12.25 -19.70
C LYS A 133 -24.52 -13.11 -18.51
N GLY A 134 -24.58 -12.51 -17.34
CA GLY A 134 -25.02 -13.18 -16.11
C GLY A 134 -23.93 -13.95 -15.37
N GLU A 135 -22.72 -14.05 -15.92
CA GLU A 135 -21.57 -14.64 -15.24
C GLU A 135 -21.17 -13.83 -14.00
N PHE A 136 -20.62 -14.49 -12.98
CA PHE A 136 -20.16 -13.83 -11.77
C PHE A 136 -18.88 -13.04 -12.03
N GLN A 137 -18.81 -11.82 -11.48
CA GLN A 137 -17.67 -10.92 -11.65
C GLN A 137 -16.64 -10.99 -10.52
N ALA A 138 -16.85 -11.90 -9.58
CA ALA A 138 -15.93 -12.17 -8.48
C ALA A 138 -16.16 -13.58 -7.94
N ASN A 139 -15.14 -14.06 -7.25
CA ASN A 139 -15.13 -15.31 -6.52
C ASN A 139 -15.61 -15.08 -5.07
N TYR A 140 -16.78 -15.59 -4.71
CA TYR A 140 -17.36 -15.40 -3.38
C TYR A 140 -18.48 -16.39 -3.06
N LYS A 141 -18.76 -16.57 -1.77
CA LYS A 141 -19.81 -17.47 -1.31
C LYS A 141 -21.20 -16.88 -1.49
N ARG A 142 -22.07 -17.62 -2.18
CA ARG A 142 -23.45 -17.17 -2.44
C ARG A 142 -24.33 -17.25 -1.21
N SER A 143 -24.37 -18.39 -0.53
CA SER A 143 -25.26 -18.61 0.62
C SER A 143 -24.70 -19.70 1.55
N GLY A 144 -25.42 -20.00 2.64
CA GLY A 144 -25.09 -21.17 3.45
C GLY A 144 -25.36 -22.45 2.65
N GLY A 145 -24.29 -23.20 2.33
CA GLY A 145 -24.37 -24.48 1.61
C GLY A 145 -24.11 -24.40 0.10
N ASP A 146 -24.16 -23.21 -0.52
CA ASP A 146 -23.83 -23.01 -1.94
C ASP A 146 -22.55 -22.16 -2.07
N ALA A 147 -21.42 -22.84 -2.27
CA ALA A 147 -20.11 -22.22 -2.43
C ALA A 147 -19.77 -21.92 -3.89
N ALA A 148 -20.04 -22.86 -4.82
CA ALA A 148 -19.62 -22.75 -6.21
C ALA A 148 -20.68 -23.22 -7.23
N GLY A 149 -21.96 -23.35 -6.84
CA GLY A 149 -22.99 -23.92 -7.70
C GLY A 149 -22.89 -25.45 -7.84
N VAL A 150 -23.16 -25.96 -9.05
CA VAL A 150 -23.22 -27.41 -9.34
C VAL A 150 -22.04 -27.83 -10.19
N ALA A 151 -21.51 -29.03 -9.95
CA ALA A 151 -20.44 -29.61 -10.77
C ALA A 151 -20.80 -29.60 -12.26
N GLY A 152 -19.89 -29.14 -13.11
CA GLY A 152 -20.11 -28.97 -14.56
C GLY A 152 -20.76 -27.63 -14.96
N GLY A 153 -21.18 -26.81 -14.01
CA GLY A 153 -21.76 -25.48 -14.22
C GLY A 153 -21.49 -24.57 -13.04
N LEU A 154 -20.21 -24.40 -12.70
CA LEU A 154 -19.81 -23.56 -11.57
C LEU A 154 -20.22 -22.10 -11.83
N ASN A 155 -20.65 -21.42 -10.78
CA ASN A 155 -21.16 -20.05 -10.82
C ASN A 155 -20.05 -19.03 -11.16
N ASP A 156 -18.93 -19.08 -10.44
CA ASP A 156 -17.77 -18.21 -10.57
C ASP A 156 -16.50 -18.99 -10.96
N ASN A 157 -16.65 -20.30 -11.20
CA ASN A 157 -15.61 -21.23 -11.63
C ASN A 157 -14.46 -21.42 -10.61
N ALA A 158 -14.71 -21.17 -9.32
CA ALA A 158 -13.71 -21.39 -8.26
C ALA A 158 -14.34 -21.79 -6.92
N PHE A 159 -13.87 -22.89 -6.32
CA PHE A 159 -14.31 -23.29 -4.96
C PHE A 159 -13.55 -22.59 -3.84
N TYR A 160 -12.25 -22.34 -4.06
CA TYR A 160 -11.35 -21.65 -3.16
C TYR A 160 -10.82 -20.42 -3.88
N THR A 161 -9.51 -20.20 -3.93
CA THR A 161 -8.95 -19.09 -4.68
C THR A 161 -9.01 -19.32 -6.20
N ALA A 162 -9.30 -18.26 -6.94
CA ALA A 162 -9.14 -18.17 -8.38
C ALA A 162 -7.76 -17.59 -8.75
N GLN A 163 -7.37 -17.71 -10.02
CA GLN A 163 -6.16 -17.08 -10.56
C GLN A 163 -6.20 -15.55 -10.37
N VAL A 164 -5.05 -14.93 -10.08
CA VAL A 164 -4.96 -13.51 -9.67
C VAL A 164 -5.41 -12.51 -10.74
N TYR A 165 -5.46 -12.92 -12.00
CA TYR A 165 -5.96 -12.15 -13.15
C TYR A 165 -7.33 -12.63 -13.67
N SER A 166 -8.07 -13.38 -12.85
CA SER A 166 -9.45 -13.77 -13.16
C SER A 166 -10.42 -12.61 -12.96
N TYR A 167 -11.58 -12.69 -13.61
CA TYR A 167 -12.67 -11.70 -13.62
C TYR A 167 -12.25 -10.35 -14.22
N ALA A 168 -13.22 -9.44 -14.32
CA ALA A 168 -12.99 -8.11 -14.89
C ALA A 168 -12.16 -7.24 -13.92
N PRO A 169 -11.12 -6.54 -14.41
CA PRO A 169 -10.46 -5.53 -13.60
C PRO A 169 -11.38 -4.31 -13.40
N ASN A 170 -11.12 -3.53 -12.36
CA ASN A 170 -11.74 -2.23 -12.23
C ASN A 170 -11.11 -1.18 -13.18
N ALA A 171 -11.58 0.07 -13.12
CA ALA A 171 -11.13 1.13 -14.02
C ALA A 171 -9.62 1.50 -13.90
N TYR A 172 -8.95 1.10 -12.81
CA TYR A 172 -7.50 1.24 -12.66
C TYR A 172 -6.72 0.01 -13.14
N GLY A 173 -7.39 -1.00 -13.70
CA GLY A 173 -6.76 -2.25 -14.11
C GLY A 173 -6.48 -3.20 -12.95
N LEU A 174 -7.10 -2.98 -11.78
CA LEU A 174 -6.88 -3.82 -10.60
C LEU A 174 -7.88 -4.98 -10.59
N TYR A 175 -7.35 -6.19 -10.51
CA TYR A 175 -8.11 -7.43 -10.44
C TYR A 175 -8.38 -7.83 -9.00
N ASN A 176 -9.48 -8.57 -8.80
CA ASN A 176 -9.83 -9.21 -7.53
C ASN A 176 -9.84 -8.23 -6.35
N MET A 177 -10.22 -6.97 -6.57
CA MET A 177 -10.44 -6.01 -5.48
C MET A 177 -11.67 -6.37 -4.63
N ALA A 178 -12.53 -7.25 -5.13
CA ALA A 178 -13.59 -7.86 -4.34
C ALA A 178 -13.67 -9.37 -4.64
N GLY A 179 -13.72 -10.17 -3.57
CA GLY A 179 -13.71 -11.62 -3.61
C GLY A 179 -12.29 -12.19 -3.65
N ASN A 180 -12.20 -13.48 -3.93
CA ASN A 180 -10.96 -14.25 -3.92
C ASN A 180 -10.33 -14.34 -2.52
N VAL A 181 -9.59 -13.33 -2.07
CA VAL A 181 -9.04 -13.27 -0.71
C VAL A 181 -9.26 -11.89 -0.11
N SER A 182 -9.57 -11.84 1.19
CA SER A 182 -9.56 -10.57 1.90
C SER A 182 -8.13 -10.09 2.01
N GLU A 183 -7.92 -8.79 1.94
CA GLU A 183 -6.58 -8.23 1.89
C GLU A 183 -6.28 -7.42 3.14
N TRP A 184 -5.14 -7.71 3.76
CA TRP A 184 -4.58 -6.87 4.82
C TRP A 184 -4.29 -5.47 4.33
N VAL A 185 -4.67 -4.48 5.14
CA VAL A 185 -4.20 -3.09 5.02
C VAL A 185 -3.37 -2.72 6.26
N GLY A 186 -2.64 -1.61 6.19
CA GLY A 186 -1.73 -1.19 7.27
C GLY A 186 -2.46 -0.72 8.53
N ASP A 187 -3.72 -0.33 8.41
CA ASP A 187 -4.48 0.33 9.47
C ASP A 187 -4.86 -0.61 10.62
N VAL A 188 -4.76 -0.07 11.83
CA VAL A 188 -5.31 -0.58 13.07
C VAL A 188 -6.83 -0.39 13.03
N TYR A 189 -7.57 -1.46 13.30
CA TYR A 189 -9.02 -1.39 13.32
C TYR A 189 -9.53 -0.74 14.61
N ARG A 190 -10.40 0.27 14.48
CA ARG A 190 -11.37 0.69 15.50
C ARG A 190 -12.72 0.87 14.84
N ALA A 191 -13.81 0.60 15.57
CA ALA A 191 -15.16 0.70 15.04
C ALA A 191 -15.44 2.12 14.48
N ASN A 192 -14.98 3.15 15.21
CA ASN A 192 -15.30 4.54 14.90
C ASN A 192 -14.25 5.27 14.04
N SER A 193 -13.15 4.60 13.63
CA SER A 193 -12.08 5.28 12.88
C SER A 193 -12.58 6.06 11.67
N SER A 194 -13.59 5.56 10.96
CA SER A 194 -14.18 6.22 9.79
C SER A 194 -14.85 7.57 10.08
N TYR A 195 -15.24 7.82 11.33
CA TYR A 195 -15.86 9.08 11.76
C TYR A 195 -14.83 10.07 12.35
N ASP A 196 -13.72 9.55 12.88
CA ASP A 196 -12.72 10.32 13.61
C ASP A 196 -11.63 10.90 12.69
N VAL A 197 -11.43 10.30 11.52
CA VAL A 197 -10.38 10.70 10.59
C VAL A 197 -10.91 11.63 9.51
N LYS A 198 -10.17 12.71 9.27
CA LYS A 198 -10.45 13.69 8.22
C LYS A 198 -9.14 14.00 7.49
N GLY A 199 -9.17 14.07 6.16
CA GLY A 199 -8.01 14.47 5.36
C GLY A 199 -7.67 13.51 4.24
N LEU A 200 -6.57 13.82 3.55
CA LEU A 200 -6.02 12.98 2.49
C LEU A 200 -5.36 11.75 3.11
N ASN A 201 -5.81 10.55 2.69
CA ASN A 201 -5.22 9.27 3.08
C ASN A 201 -5.03 9.11 4.61
N PRO A 202 -6.11 9.15 5.39
CA PRO A 202 -6.00 8.94 6.83
C PRO A 202 -5.41 7.56 7.14
N PHE A 203 -4.48 7.52 8.08
CA PHE A 203 -3.79 6.30 8.49
C PHE A 203 -3.72 6.19 10.00
N ARG A 204 -4.12 5.04 10.55
CA ARG A 204 -3.94 4.70 11.98
C ARG A 204 -3.05 3.48 12.09
N GLY A 205 -1.80 3.66 12.46
CA GLY A 205 -0.87 2.53 12.62
C GLY A 205 0.56 2.92 12.95
N ASN A 206 0.78 4.18 13.32
CA ASN A 206 2.13 4.75 13.44
C ASN A 206 2.84 4.22 14.69
N VAL A 207 4.04 3.71 14.48
CA VAL A 207 5.02 3.41 15.53
C VAL A 207 6.31 4.10 15.12
N TYR A 208 6.73 5.09 15.90
CA TYR A 208 7.84 5.97 15.55
C TYR A 208 9.16 5.39 16.05
N LYS A 209 10.10 5.23 15.12
CA LYS A 209 11.46 4.74 15.38
C LYS A 209 12.48 5.64 14.72
N LYS A 210 13.69 5.72 15.29
CA LYS A 210 14.83 6.44 14.75
C LYS A 210 16.03 5.52 14.59
N ASN A 211 16.90 5.83 13.63
CA ASN A 211 18.20 5.17 13.51
C ASN A 211 19.06 5.51 14.74
N VAL A 212 19.91 4.57 15.15
CA VAL A 212 20.90 4.81 16.20
C VAL A 212 22.18 5.35 15.56
N TYR A 213 22.69 6.43 16.13
CA TYR A 213 23.94 7.05 15.73
C TYR A 213 24.97 6.88 16.84
N GLU A 214 26.24 6.74 16.44
CA GLU A 214 27.40 6.74 17.32
C GLU A 214 27.68 8.16 17.84
N ASN A 215 28.59 8.29 18.81
CA ASN A 215 28.95 9.58 19.41
C ASN A 215 29.54 10.59 18.41
N ASP A 216 30.09 10.12 17.29
CA ASP A 216 30.65 10.94 16.21
C ASP A 216 29.60 11.33 15.15
N GLY A 217 28.35 10.94 15.33
CA GLY A 217 27.24 11.23 14.43
C GLY A 217 27.13 10.28 13.23
N THR A 218 27.99 9.25 13.14
CA THR A 218 27.85 8.20 12.13
C THR A 218 26.76 7.20 12.51
N LEU A 219 26.22 6.46 11.53
CA LEU A 219 25.24 5.41 11.81
C LEU A 219 25.92 4.23 12.47
N THR A 220 25.29 3.70 13.53
CA THR A 220 25.68 2.43 14.17
C THR A 220 25.78 1.30 13.16
N GLU A 221 26.58 0.28 13.48
CA GLU A 221 26.69 -0.91 12.67
C GLU A 221 25.32 -1.60 12.46
N LYS A 222 25.18 -2.22 11.29
CA LYS A 222 24.02 -3.02 10.92
C LYS A 222 23.86 -4.22 11.85
N ASP A 223 22.62 -4.70 11.97
CA ASP A 223 22.31 -5.89 12.74
C ASP A 223 22.77 -7.19 12.05
N SER A 224 22.65 -8.31 12.76
CA SER A 224 22.99 -9.65 12.25
C SER A 224 22.22 -10.09 10.99
N LEU A 225 21.20 -9.33 10.58
CA LEU A 225 20.37 -9.54 9.40
C LEU A 225 20.62 -8.48 8.32
N GLY A 226 21.63 -7.62 8.48
CA GLY A 226 22.04 -6.59 7.52
C GLY A 226 21.16 -5.35 7.47
N ASN A 227 20.29 -5.15 8.47
CA ASN A 227 19.44 -3.96 8.58
C ASN A 227 20.09 -2.89 9.45
N LEU A 228 19.72 -1.63 9.24
CA LEU A 228 20.14 -0.56 10.15
C LEU A 228 19.47 -0.71 11.52
N THR A 229 20.27 -0.49 12.57
CA THR A 229 19.78 -0.54 13.95
C THR A 229 18.85 0.64 14.25
N LYS A 230 17.63 0.35 14.71
CA LYS A 230 16.58 1.33 15.01
C LYS A 230 16.02 1.17 16.41
N VAL A 231 15.84 2.28 17.11
CA VAL A 231 15.21 2.34 18.45
C VAL A 231 13.91 3.13 18.41
N ASN A 232 13.03 2.90 19.38
CA ASN A 232 11.83 3.72 19.55
C ASN A 232 12.24 5.16 19.86
N ILE A 233 11.53 6.12 19.26
CA ILE A 233 11.77 7.55 19.55
C ILE A 233 11.31 7.86 20.98
N ASP A 234 11.99 8.76 21.67
CA ASP A 234 11.54 9.22 22.99
C ASP A 234 10.40 10.24 22.84
N SER A 235 9.55 10.39 23.85
CA SER A 235 8.43 11.34 23.84
C SER A 235 8.89 12.79 23.72
N THR A 236 10.05 13.12 24.30
CA THR A 236 10.64 14.48 24.19
C THR A 236 11.06 14.79 22.76
N ASP A 237 11.62 13.81 22.07
CA ASP A 237 11.99 13.93 20.66
C ASP A 237 10.76 13.94 19.77
N LEU A 238 9.63 13.36 20.20
CA LEU A 238 8.39 13.34 19.42
C LEU A 238 7.59 14.65 19.53
N ALA A 239 7.72 15.34 20.66
CA ALA A 239 7.03 16.59 20.93
C ALA A 239 7.41 17.68 19.90
N GLY A 240 6.42 18.18 19.17
CA GLY A 240 6.60 19.27 18.18
C GLY A 240 7.05 18.84 16.78
N LEU A 241 7.38 17.57 16.55
CA LEU A 241 7.70 17.07 15.20
C LEU A 241 6.46 16.87 14.32
N TYR A 242 5.32 16.62 14.94
CA TYR A 242 4.04 16.42 14.27
C TYR A 242 3.02 17.44 14.78
N ASN A 243 2.07 17.81 13.93
CA ASN A 243 0.95 18.71 14.28
C ASN A 243 -0.06 18.08 15.26
N ARG A 244 0.34 17.02 15.98
CA ARG A 244 -0.43 16.27 16.97
C ARG A 244 0.50 15.90 18.12
N ASP A 245 0.06 16.15 19.34
CA ASP A 245 0.79 15.85 20.57
C ASP A 245 0.75 14.35 20.87
N TYR A 246 1.58 13.57 20.18
CA TYR A 246 1.82 12.19 20.54
C TYR A 246 2.69 12.13 21.80
N THR A 247 2.19 11.48 22.84
CA THR A 247 2.90 11.31 24.12
C THR A 247 3.71 10.02 24.18
N SER A 248 3.62 9.17 23.16
CA SER A 248 4.29 7.87 23.08
C SER A 248 4.75 7.58 21.66
N TYR A 249 5.84 6.82 21.54
CA TYR A 249 6.33 6.29 20.26
C TYR A 249 5.31 5.38 19.57
N ASP A 250 4.44 4.72 20.33
CA ASP A 250 3.36 3.90 19.82
C ASP A 250 2.07 4.72 19.76
N ALA A 251 1.77 5.26 18.58
CA ALA A 251 0.59 6.07 18.32
C ALA A 251 -0.61 5.24 17.81
N ARG A 252 -0.52 3.91 17.81
CA ARG A 252 -1.61 3.03 17.35
C ARG A 252 -2.89 3.17 18.19
N GLY A 253 -2.73 3.42 19.49
CA GLY A 253 -3.81 3.61 20.46
C GLY A 253 -4.26 5.06 20.63
N TYR A 254 -3.70 6.01 19.87
CA TYR A 254 -3.95 7.43 20.09
C TYR A 254 -5.45 7.78 20.04
N GLY A 255 -5.98 8.35 21.13
CA GLY A 255 -7.40 8.72 21.27
C GLY A 255 -8.31 7.60 21.80
N ASP A 256 -7.79 6.40 22.06
CA ASP A 256 -8.56 5.32 22.68
C ASP A 256 -8.85 5.58 24.17
N ASP A 257 -8.02 6.37 24.85
CA ASP A 257 -8.16 6.69 26.28
C ASP A 257 -9.22 7.78 26.57
N THR A 258 -9.97 8.22 25.56
CA THR A 258 -11.04 9.20 25.75
C THR A 258 -12.21 8.58 26.52
N LEU A 259 -12.84 9.33 27.42
CA LEU A 259 -14.01 8.86 28.19
C LEU A 259 -15.10 8.25 27.30
N THR A 260 -15.30 8.82 26.11
CA THR A 260 -16.25 8.33 25.09
C THR A 260 -15.82 6.98 24.50
N ALA A 261 -14.54 6.79 24.21
CA ALA A 261 -14.05 5.51 23.70
C ALA A 261 -14.12 4.42 24.76
N ASN A 262 -13.71 4.71 26.01
CA ASN A 262 -13.79 3.77 27.13
C ASN A 262 -15.22 3.33 27.46
N PHE A 263 -16.21 4.22 27.34
CA PHE A 263 -17.61 3.88 27.65
C PHE A 263 -18.27 3.00 26.57
N TYR A 264 -17.88 3.14 25.30
CA TYR A 264 -18.49 2.40 24.19
C TYR A 264 -17.70 1.17 23.76
N TYR A 265 -16.37 1.24 23.79
CA TYR A 265 -15.46 0.23 23.28
C TYR A 265 -14.16 0.26 24.08
N ASP A 266 -14.16 -0.37 25.24
CA ASP A 266 -12.97 -0.52 26.09
C ASP A 266 -11.99 -1.54 25.44
N TYR A 267 -11.20 -1.01 24.51
CA TYR A 267 -10.30 -1.73 23.61
C TYR A 267 -9.15 -2.42 24.37
N GLY A 268 -8.93 -3.70 24.10
CA GLY A 268 -7.85 -4.48 24.71
C GLY A 268 -8.14 -4.97 26.14
N ASN A 269 -9.22 -4.49 26.78
CA ASN A 269 -9.64 -4.91 28.11
C ASN A 269 -10.89 -5.79 28.03
N THR A 270 -12.02 -5.24 27.58
CA THR A 270 -13.29 -5.99 27.40
C THR A 270 -13.58 -6.33 25.94
N SER A 271 -12.97 -5.62 24.99
CA SER A 271 -13.08 -5.90 23.56
C SER A 271 -11.89 -6.71 23.04
N LEU A 272 -12.14 -7.65 22.12
CA LEU A 272 -11.10 -8.33 21.34
C LEU A 272 -10.35 -7.38 20.38
N VAL A 273 -10.82 -6.15 20.20
CA VAL A 273 -10.16 -5.14 19.36
C VAL A 273 -9.08 -4.43 20.18
N ASN A 274 -7.84 -4.40 19.68
CA ASN A 274 -6.68 -3.83 20.35
C ASN A 274 -5.65 -3.26 19.34
N ASN A 275 -4.46 -2.87 19.78
CA ASN A 275 -3.40 -2.30 18.93
C ASN A 275 -2.81 -3.28 17.89
N ASP A 276 -3.16 -4.56 17.93
CA ASP A 276 -2.76 -5.59 16.98
C ASP A 276 -3.91 -6.01 16.04
N SER A 277 -5.14 -5.55 16.30
CA SER A 277 -6.25 -5.69 15.35
C SER A 277 -5.97 -4.87 14.10
N ARG A 278 -5.87 -5.53 12.94
CA ARG A 278 -5.65 -4.89 11.65
C ARG A 278 -6.88 -5.03 10.77
N VAL A 279 -7.11 -4.02 9.95
CA VAL A 279 -8.23 -4.01 9.00
C VAL A 279 -7.94 -5.01 7.87
N ILE A 280 -8.99 -5.74 7.46
CA ILE A 280 -9.01 -6.53 6.22
C ILE A 280 -10.18 -6.06 5.34
N LYS A 281 -9.93 -6.00 4.03
CA LYS A 281 -10.89 -5.46 3.04
C LYS A 281 -11.12 -6.44 1.89
N GLY A 282 -12.17 -6.22 1.10
CA GLY A 282 -12.38 -6.89 -0.18
C GLY A 282 -13.05 -8.26 -0.16
N ALA A 283 -13.34 -8.86 1.00
CA ALA A 283 -13.93 -10.20 1.11
C ALA A 283 -13.09 -11.32 0.49
N SER A 284 -13.48 -12.57 0.74
CA SER A 284 -12.81 -13.77 0.24
C SER A 284 -13.79 -14.71 -0.46
N TRP A 285 -13.27 -15.79 -1.01
CA TRP A 285 -14.05 -16.89 -1.61
C TRP A 285 -15.11 -17.48 -0.66
N ASP A 286 -14.97 -17.38 0.68
CA ASP A 286 -15.97 -17.88 1.64
C ASP A 286 -16.89 -16.78 2.21
N ASP A 287 -16.80 -15.56 1.70
CA ASP A 287 -17.57 -14.44 2.19
C ASP A 287 -18.79 -14.13 1.33
N ARG A 288 -19.87 -13.67 1.97
CA ARG A 288 -21.09 -13.26 1.26
C ARG A 288 -20.90 -11.94 0.53
N ALA A 289 -21.73 -11.75 -0.51
CA ALA A 289 -21.72 -10.58 -1.39
C ALA A 289 -21.74 -9.22 -0.68
N TYR A 290 -22.26 -9.13 0.55
CA TYR A 290 -22.23 -7.91 1.36
C TYR A 290 -20.79 -7.38 1.54
N TRP A 291 -19.84 -8.27 1.82
CA TRP A 291 -18.45 -7.92 2.10
C TRP A 291 -17.64 -7.51 0.86
N LEU A 292 -18.17 -7.75 -0.34
CA LEU A 292 -17.52 -7.37 -1.61
C LEU A 292 -17.52 -5.86 -1.83
N SER A 293 -18.36 -5.12 -1.10
CA SER A 293 -18.40 -3.66 -1.24
C SER A 293 -17.14 -3.04 -0.64
N PRO A 294 -16.41 -2.16 -1.38
CA PRO A 294 -15.18 -1.56 -0.90
C PRO A 294 -15.31 -0.79 0.41
N GLY A 295 -16.48 -0.21 0.69
CA GLY A 295 -16.76 0.52 1.93
C GLY A 295 -16.96 -0.38 3.15
N THR A 296 -17.11 -1.69 2.96
CA THR A 296 -17.18 -2.62 4.10
C THR A 296 -15.79 -2.85 4.69
N ARG A 297 -15.74 -3.09 6.00
CA ARG A 297 -14.50 -3.30 6.75
C ARG A 297 -14.67 -4.37 7.80
N ARG A 298 -13.63 -5.16 7.99
CA ARG A 298 -13.51 -6.17 9.06
C ARG A 298 -12.12 -6.09 9.64
N PHE A 299 -11.87 -6.89 10.66
CA PHE A 299 -10.57 -6.98 11.27
C PHE A 299 -10.18 -8.41 11.57
N MET A 300 -8.88 -8.61 11.70
CA MET A 300 -8.28 -9.82 12.23
C MET A 300 -7.02 -9.43 13.02
N GLN A 301 -6.63 -10.25 14.00
CA GLN A 301 -5.41 -10.01 14.76
C GLN A 301 -4.18 -10.19 13.85
N ALA A 302 -3.19 -9.29 13.97
CA ALA A 302 -2.03 -9.29 13.08
C ALA A 302 -1.20 -10.58 13.10
N ASN A 303 -1.26 -11.34 14.20
CA ASN A 303 -0.59 -12.64 14.37
C ASN A 303 -1.44 -13.83 13.88
N HIS A 304 -2.70 -13.63 13.50
CA HIS A 304 -3.55 -14.69 12.97
C HIS A 304 -3.30 -14.90 11.49
N THR A 305 -3.53 -16.13 11.04
CA THR A 305 -3.46 -16.51 9.64
C THR A 305 -4.77 -17.18 9.22
N SER A 306 -5.10 -17.10 7.94
CA SER A 306 -6.31 -17.69 7.38
C SER A 306 -6.11 -17.96 5.90
N ALA A 307 -6.61 -19.10 5.41
CA ALA A 307 -6.61 -19.44 3.98
C ALA A 307 -7.46 -18.50 3.10
N LYS A 308 -8.18 -17.56 3.73
CA LYS A 308 -9.06 -16.58 3.11
C LYS A 308 -8.46 -15.18 3.06
N VAL A 309 -7.32 -14.96 3.71
CA VAL A 309 -6.72 -13.63 3.89
C VAL A 309 -5.33 -13.61 3.25
N GLY A 310 -5.19 -12.75 2.25
CA GLY A 310 -3.93 -12.42 1.60
C GLY A 310 -3.60 -10.93 1.79
N PHE A 311 -2.81 -10.38 0.87
CA PHE A 311 -2.47 -8.96 0.86
C PHE A 311 -1.97 -8.55 -0.53
N ARG A 312 -1.88 -7.23 -0.74
CA ARG A 312 -1.15 -6.62 -1.85
C ARG A 312 -0.18 -5.58 -1.33
N CYS A 313 0.84 -5.29 -2.13
CA CYS A 313 1.78 -4.21 -1.82
C CYS A 313 1.45 -2.97 -2.66
N VAL A 314 1.65 -1.81 -2.05
CA VAL A 314 1.71 -0.52 -2.73
C VAL A 314 3.06 0.13 -2.46
N MET A 315 3.36 1.19 -3.20
CA MET A 315 4.53 2.03 -2.99
C MET A 315 4.09 3.47 -3.24
N ASP A 316 4.79 4.41 -2.61
CA ASP A 316 4.53 5.82 -2.87
C ASP A 316 5.01 6.19 -4.28
N ARG A 317 4.21 6.97 -5.00
CA ARG A 317 4.59 7.46 -6.32
C ARG A 317 5.48 8.69 -6.16
N LEU A 318 6.70 8.62 -6.67
CA LEU A 318 7.55 9.78 -6.86
C LEU A 318 7.14 10.52 -8.14
N GLY A 319 6.81 11.80 -8.03
CA GLY A 319 6.42 12.65 -9.16
C GLY A 319 4.98 13.15 -9.07
N SER A 320 4.40 13.50 -10.21
CA SER A 320 3.06 14.10 -10.26
C SER A 320 1.95 13.12 -9.89
N ALA A 321 0.85 13.67 -9.36
CA ALA A 321 -0.37 12.94 -9.01
C ALA A 321 -1.11 12.34 -10.22
N GLY A 322 -0.79 12.79 -11.45
CA GLY A 322 -1.36 12.22 -12.66
C GLY A 322 -0.62 10.98 -13.17
N PHE A 323 -1.11 10.47 -14.29
CA PHE A 323 -0.48 9.36 -15.02
C PHE A 323 0.90 9.74 -15.57
N ASN A 324 1.59 8.77 -16.16
CA ASN A 324 2.99 8.92 -16.58
C ASN A 324 3.22 10.14 -17.49
N ASN A 325 4.29 10.89 -17.21
CA ASN A 325 4.72 12.13 -17.88
C ASN A 325 3.82 13.35 -17.65
N ASP A 326 3.02 13.37 -16.60
CA ASP A 326 2.33 14.60 -16.17
C ASP A 326 3.31 15.53 -15.43
N PRO A 327 3.47 16.80 -15.85
CA PRO A 327 4.30 17.77 -15.12
C PRO A 327 3.79 18.07 -13.70
N GLY A 328 2.52 17.78 -13.40
CA GLY A 328 1.89 18.10 -12.13
C GLY A 328 1.55 19.59 -12.00
N GLY A 329 0.63 19.88 -11.07
CA GLY A 329 0.15 21.24 -10.83
C GLY A 329 -0.71 21.83 -11.95
N ASN A 330 -1.41 22.92 -11.65
CA ASN A 330 -2.13 23.70 -12.65
C ASN A 330 -1.16 24.74 -13.24
N ASN A 331 -0.78 24.56 -14.51
CA ASN A 331 0.11 25.49 -15.21
C ASN A 331 -0.71 26.54 -15.96
N PHE A 332 -0.71 27.78 -15.46
CA PHE A 332 -1.39 28.90 -16.11
C PHE A 332 -0.46 29.56 -17.12
N GLY A 333 -0.92 29.72 -18.37
CA GLY A 333 -0.16 30.41 -19.40
C GLY A 333 0.09 31.88 -19.06
N LYS A 334 1.21 32.45 -19.52
CA LYS A 334 1.49 33.89 -19.36
C LYS A 334 0.41 34.70 -20.09
N ARG A 335 -0.24 35.63 -19.37
CA ARG A 335 -1.20 36.56 -19.97
C ARG A 335 -0.47 37.39 -21.03
N LYS A 336 -0.92 37.35 -22.30
CA LYS A 336 -0.36 38.19 -23.36
C LYS A 336 -0.54 39.65 -22.94
N ARG A 337 0.54 40.41 -22.75
CA ARG A 337 0.46 41.87 -22.70
C ARG A 337 0.11 42.31 -24.11
N ASN A 338 -1.06 42.91 -24.28
CA ASN A 338 -1.33 43.67 -25.50
C ASN A 338 -0.27 44.78 -25.55
N LYS A 339 0.55 44.79 -26.61
CA LYS A 339 1.36 45.95 -26.92
C LYS A 339 0.35 47.06 -27.27
N GLY A 340 0.29 48.08 -26.42
CA GLY A 340 -0.51 49.27 -26.65
C GLY A 340 0.03 50.08 -27.83
#